data_AF-A0A1T5BRR2-F1
#
_entry.id   AF-A0A1T5BRR2-F1
#
_cell.length_a   1.000
_cell.length_b   1.000
_cell.length_c   1.000
_cell.angle_alpha   90.00
_cell.angle_beta   90.00
_cell.angle_gamma   90.00
#
_symmetry.space_group_name_H-M   'P 1'
#
loop_
_entity.id
_entity.type
_entity.pdbx_description
1 polymer ?
#
loop_
_entity_poly.entity_id
_entity_poly.type
_entity_poly.pdbx_seq_one_letter_code
_entity_poly.pdbx_strand_id
1 'polypeptide(L)' 'MDEKEMILDAMKKAGEPLNAGKIAELTGLDRKVVDKAMAAMKKDGSIVSPIRCKWEPAEK' A
#
# COMPACT_ATOMS: atom_id res chain seq x y z
N MET A 1 -4.91 -0.27 15.76
CA MET A 1 -4.32 -1.35 14.94
C MET A 1 -4.46 -0.84 13.52
N ASP A 2 -3.55 0.03 13.12
CA ASP A 2 -3.71 0.83 11.91
C ASP A 2 -3.15 0.03 10.74
N GLU A 3 -4.07 -0.65 10.07
CA GLU A 3 -3.87 -1.36 8.81
C GLU A 3 -3.10 -0.48 7.81
N LYS A 4 -3.40 0.83 7.85
CA LYS A 4 -2.73 1.87 7.08
C LYS A 4 -1.25 2.00 7.42
N GLU A 5 -0.89 2.03 8.70
CA GLU A 5 0.52 2.11 9.11
C GLU A 5 1.29 0.87 8.69
N MET A 6 0.70 -0.33 8.84
CA MET A 6 1.35 -1.57 8.38
C MET A 6 1.58 -1.56 6.86
N ILE A 7 0.60 -1.08 6.08
CA ILE A 7 0.71 -0.95 4.62
C ILE A 7 1.78 0.07 4.24
N LEU A 8 1.79 1.24 4.90
CA LEU A 8 2.82 2.27 4.68
C LEU A 8 4.21 1.76 5.03
N ASP A 9 4.38 1.05 6.14
CA ASP A 9 5.67 0.52 6.57
C ASP A 9 6.17 -0.58 5.61
N ALA A 10 5.28 -1.49 5.17
CA ALA A 10 5.61 -2.51 4.19
C ALA A 10 5.97 -1.91 2.82
N MET A 11 5.26 -0.87 2.39
CA MET A 11 5.57 -0.12 1.18
C MET A 11 6.90 0.63 1.28
N LYS A 12 7.15 1.32 2.39
CA LYS A 12 8.42 2.04 2.63
C LYS A 12 9.60 1.08 2.72
N LYS A 13 9.44 -0.06 3.41
CA LYS A 13 10.47 -1.12 3.47
C LYS A 13 10.75 -1.74 2.12
N ALA A 14 9.72 -1.93 1.29
CA ALA A 14 9.92 -2.46 -0.05
C ALA A 14 10.65 -1.46 -0.95
N GLY A 15 10.46 -0.14 -0.76
CA GLY A 15 11.14 0.90 -1.54
C GLY A 15 10.88 0.81 -3.05
N GLU A 16 9.89 0.00 -3.43
CA GLU A 16 9.56 -0.36 -4.80
C GLU A 16 8.04 -0.41 -4.96
N PRO A 17 7.53 -0.18 -6.17
CA PRO A 17 6.10 -0.22 -6.43
C PRO A 17 5.57 -1.66 -6.27
N LEU A 18 4.71 -1.87 -5.27
CA LEU A 18 4.12 -3.15 -4.88
C LEU A 18 2.68 -3.30 -5.36
N ASN A 19 2.25 -4.53 -5.67
CA ASN A 19 0.85 -4.78 -5.98
C ASN A 19 0.03 -5.05 -4.69
N ALA A 20 -1.29 -4.89 -4.74
CA ALA A 20 -2.17 -5.11 -3.59
C ALA A 20 -2.08 -6.53 -2.99
N GLY A 21 -1.77 -7.54 -3.81
CA GLY A 21 -1.57 -8.91 -3.32
C GLY A 21 -0.29 -9.07 -2.51
N LYS A 22 0.80 -8.47 -2.98
CA LYS A 22 2.11 -8.46 -2.33
C LYS A 22 2.06 -7.67 -1.02
N ILE A 23 1.32 -6.57 -0.99
CA ILE A 23 1.08 -5.80 0.23
C ILE A 23 0.28 -6.64 1.24
N ALA A 24 -0.78 -7.33 0.80
CA ALA A 24 -1.55 -8.25 1.65
C ALA A 24 -0.67 -9.38 2.21
N GLU A 25 0.20 -9.98 1.40
CA GLU A 25 1.15 -11.00 1.86
C GLU A 25 2.20 -10.44 2.83
N LEU A 26 2.77 -9.26 2.56
CA LEU A 26 3.81 -8.64 3.39
C LEU A 26 3.27 -8.14 4.73
N THR A 27 2.06 -7.59 4.72
CA THR A 27 1.41 -7.06 5.93
C THR A 27 0.62 -8.12 6.68
N GLY A 28 0.34 -9.26 6.05
CA GLY A 28 -0.59 -10.28 6.57
C GLY A 28 -2.04 -9.78 6.64
N LEU A 29 -2.36 -8.67 5.98
CA LEU A 29 -3.70 -8.09 5.98
C LEU A 29 -4.59 -8.74 4.92
N ASP A 30 -5.89 -8.73 5.21
CA ASP A 30 -6.90 -9.17 4.27
C ASP A 30 -6.86 -8.33 2.99
N ARG A 31 -7.03 -8.97 1.84
CA ARG A 31 -7.03 -8.25 0.55
C ARG A 31 -8.08 -7.14 0.51
N LYS A 32 -9.22 -7.33 1.18
CA LYS A 32 -10.27 -6.30 1.33
C LYS A 32 -9.80 -5.10 2.15
N VAL A 33 -9.01 -5.35 3.19
CA VAL A 33 -8.44 -4.31 4.06
C VAL A 33 -7.41 -3.51 3.28
N VAL A 34 -6.49 -4.20 2.60
CA VAL A 34 -5.48 -3.57 1.74
C VAL A 34 -6.14 -2.73 0.66
N ASP A 35 -7.17 -3.24 -0.02
CA ASP A 35 -7.87 -2.51 -1.07
C ASP A 35 -8.58 -1.25 -0.54
N LYS A 36 -9.24 -1.34 0.63
CA LYS A 36 -9.84 -0.17 1.31
C LYS A 36 -8.79 0.86 1.73
N ALA A 37 -7.71 0.42 2.35
CA ALA A 37 -6.64 1.30 2.81
C ALA A 37 -5.94 1.97 1.63
N MET A 38 -5.69 1.23 0.55
CA MET A 38 -5.14 1.76 -0.70
C MET A 38 -6.09 2.74 -1.37
N ALA A 39 -7.39 2.45 -1.41
CA ALA A 39 -8.38 3.38 -1.95
C ALA A 39 -8.43 4.69 -1.13
N ALA A 40 -8.33 4.60 0.20
CA ALA A 40 -8.24 5.76 1.07
C ALA A 40 -6.93 6.53 0.83
N MET A 41 -5.77 5.88 0.89
CA MET A 41 -4.46 6.50 0.68
C MET A 41 -4.30 7.10 -0.71
N LYS A 42 -4.87 6.47 -1.74
CA LYS A 42 -4.90 7.01 -3.09
C LYS A 42 -5.73 8.30 -3.15
N LYS A 43 -6.80 8.36 -2.38
CA LYS A 43 -7.68 9.53 -2.28
C LYS A 43 -7.02 10.68 -1.50
N ASP A 44 -6.26 10.35 -0.46
CA ASP A 44 -5.45 11.29 0.32
C ASP A 44 -4.14 11.71 -0.42
N GLY A 45 -3.75 10.99 -1.47
CA GLY A 45 -2.52 11.25 -2.22
C GLY A 45 -1.25 10.72 -1.54
N SER A 46 -1.38 9.89 -0.50
CA SER A 46 -0.27 9.26 0.23
C SER A 46 0.40 8.11 -0.53
N ILE A 47 -0.24 7.58 -1.58
CA ILE A 47 0.34 6.57 -2.47
C ILE A 47 0.19 6.98 -3.94
N VAL A 48 1.19 6.64 -4.75
CA VAL A 48 1.20 6.86 -6.20
C VAL A 48 1.35 5.52 -6.93
N SER A 49 0.79 5.45 -8.15
CA SER A 49 0.89 4.25 -9.01
C SER A 49 1.64 4.62 -10.29
N PRO A 50 2.98 4.54 -10.28
CA PRO A 50 3.78 4.84 -11.47
C PRO A 50 3.69 3.76 -12.55
N ILE A 51 3.43 2.51 -12.16
CA ILE A 51 3.21 1.38 -13.06
C ILE A 51 1.84 0.78 -12.80
N ARG A 52 1.15 0.38 -13.88
CA ARG A 52 -0.16 -0.29 -13.81
C ARG A 52 -0.12 -1.47 -12.83
N CYS A 53 -1.01 -1.45 -11.85
CA CYS A 53 -1.12 -2.44 -10.76
C CYS A 53 0.02 -2.44 -9.72
N LYS A 54 0.92 -1.45 -9.71
CA LYS A 54 1.92 -1.29 -8.66
C LYS A 54 1.76 0.07 -7.97
N TRP A 55 1.96 0.08 -6.67
CA TRP A 55 1.68 1.19 -5.76
C TRP A 55 2.88 1.41 -4.87
N GLU A 56 3.28 2.66 -4.72
CA GLU A 56 4.38 3.09 -3.86
C GLU A 56 3.93 4.28 -3.01
N PRO A 57 4.55 4.50 -1.83
CA PRO A 57 4.22 5.64 -0.99
C PRO A 57 4.69 6.93 -1.68
N ALA A 58 3.86 7.97 -1.63
CA ALA A 58 4.17 9.28 -2.23
C ALA A 58 5.29 10.01 -1.49
N GLU A 59 5.49 9.70 -0.20
CA GLU A 59 6.59 10.21 0.61
C GLU A 59 7.75 9.20 0.66
N LYS A 60 8.91 9.61 0.13
CA LYS A 60 10.22 8.96 0.37
C LYS A 60 10.72 9.27 1.78
#